data_AF-A0A8H3RSV3-F1
#
_entry.id   AF-A0A8H3RSV3-F1
#
_cell.length_a   1.000
_cell.length_b   1.000
_cell.length_c   1.000
_cell.angle_alpha   90.00
_cell.angle_beta   90.00
_cell.angle_gamma   90.00
#
_symmetry.space_group_name_H-M   'P 1'
#
loop_
_entity.id
_entity.type
_entity.pdbx_description
1 polymer ?
#
loop_
_entity_poly.entity_id
_entity_poly.type
_entity_poly.pdbx_seq_one_letter_code
_entity_poly.pdbx_strand_id
1 'polypeptide(L)'
;MASRGKKSLRPEDQQRLMDEYGISFDGPLLPRDWPIQYRENFAKVRQIKQVTYDDYGRDGRLDHRLTVLSTVMHIKQEAAKLRSEAYRCRRQRVNEDTWRSSTENFITSRFKAEVVCRKCRKRFWEADFQAVQTEWAVAAEDLRERRAKRLPCTCSNEERISVGNTLPISQ
;
A
#
# COMPACT_ATOMS: atom_id res chain seq x y z
N MET A 1 24.41 22.18 -13.50
CA MET A 1 23.70 22.18 -12.19
C MET A 1 24.35 21.12 -11.31
N ALA A 2 25.15 21.54 -10.32
CA ALA A 2 25.91 20.61 -9.48
C ALA A 2 24.98 19.96 -8.44
N SER A 3 24.93 18.63 -8.43
CA SER A 3 24.33 17.82 -7.38
C SER A 3 24.99 18.19 -6.04
N ARG A 4 24.23 18.85 -5.14
CA ARG A 4 24.63 19.02 -3.74
C ARG A 4 24.66 17.62 -3.12
N GLY A 5 25.82 16.99 -3.11
CA GLY A 5 26.05 15.76 -2.35
C GLY A 5 25.60 16.00 -0.91
N LYS A 6 24.65 15.17 -0.43
CA LYS A 6 24.24 15.17 0.98
C LYS A 6 25.48 14.91 1.82
N LYS A 7 26.07 15.96 2.40
CA LYS A 7 27.10 15.80 3.42
C LYS A 7 26.41 15.13 4.60
N SER A 8 26.76 13.87 4.86
CA SER A 8 26.32 13.17 6.06
C SER A 8 26.76 14.00 7.26
N LEU A 9 25.82 14.36 8.13
CA LEU A 9 26.14 15.05 9.38
C LEU A 9 27.08 14.15 10.20
N ARG A 10 28.01 14.77 10.94
CA ARG A 10 28.80 14.02 11.91
C ARG A 10 27.86 13.54 13.02
N PRO A 11 28.11 12.37 13.64
CA PRO A 11 27.23 11.83 14.69
C PRO A 11 26.93 12.83 15.82
N GLU A 12 27.91 13.64 16.21
CA GLU A 12 27.76 14.69 17.23
C GLU A 12 26.80 15.81 16.80
N ASP A 13 26.90 16.26 15.54
CA ASP A 13 26.02 17.28 15.00
C ASP A 13 24.59 16.73 14.86
N GLN A 14 24.43 15.43 14.56
CA GLN A 14 23.13 14.77 14.53
C GLN A 14 22.52 14.64 15.94
N GLN A 15 23.30 14.25 16.95
CA GLN A 15 22.82 14.16 18.33
C GLN A 15 22.39 15.54 18.86
N ARG A 16 23.18 16.59 18.61
CA ARG A 16 22.80 17.96 18.99
C ARG A 16 21.47 18.38 18.37
N LEU A 17 21.24 18.07 17.10
CA LEU A 17 19.97 18.37 16.44
C LEU A 17 18.82 17.54 17.02
N MET A 18 19.06 16.28 17.35
CA MET A 18 18.06 15.44 18.02
C MET A 18 17.64 16.04 19.36
N ASP A 19 18.60 16.50 20.15
CA ASP A 19 18.32 17.13 21.45
C ASP A 19 17.60 18.49 21.27
N GLU A 20 18.06 19.32 20.32
CA GLU A 20 17.48 20.64 20.01
C GLU A 20 16.02 20.55 19.55
N TYR A 21 15.69 19.56 18.73
CA TYR A 21 14.33 19.33 18.23
C TYR A 21 13.51 18.37 19.11
N GLY A 22 14.07 17.86 20.21
CA GLY A 22 13.38 16.90 21.09
C GLY A 22 13.01 15.59 20.38
N ILE A 23 13.85 15.11 19.46
CA ILE A 23 13.62 13.88 18.69
C ILE A 23 14.26 12.69 19.42
N SER A 24 13.45 11.77 19.93
CA SER A 24 13.91 10.44 20.37
C SER A 24 13.60 9.37 19.32
N PHE A 25 14.51 8.41 19.16
CA PHE A 25 14.25 7.19 18.40
C PHE A 25 14.13 6.03 19.38
N ASP A 26 12.90 5.64 19.72
CA ASP A 26 12.65 4.63 20.75
C ASP A 26 12.98 3.18 20.32
N GLY A 27 13.47 3.00 19.08
CA GLY A 27 13.81 1.68 18.54
C GLY A 27 12.59 0.77 18.41
N PRO A 28 12.78 -0.57 18.40
CA PRO A 28 11.69 -1.53 18.26
C PRO A 28 10.79 -1.56 19.51
N LEU A 29 9.69 -0.80 19.47
CA LEU A 29 8.71 -0.81 20.55
C LEU A 29 7.90 -2.12 20.61
N LEU A 30 7.66 -2.61 21.83
CA LEU A 30 6.75 -3.74 22.09
C LEU A 30 5.30 -3.27 22.02
N PRO A 31 4.33 -4.16 21.72
CA PRO A 31 2.93 -3.76 21.56
C PRO A 31 2.32 -3.02 22.76
N ARG A 32 2.80 -3.32 23.97
CA ARG A 32 2.40 -2.64 25.21
C ARG A 32 2.84 -1.18 25.28
N ASP A 33 3.98 -0.87 24.65
CA ASP A 33 4.64 0.44 24.68
C ASP A 33 4.22 1.30 23.49
N TRP A 34 3.33 0.79 22.62
CA TRP A 34 2.79 1.56 21.51
C TRP A 34 1.89 2.69 21.99
N PRO A 35 2.00 3.89 21.40
CA PRO A 35 1.04 4.97 21.61
C PRO A 35 -0.39 4.45 21.42
N ILE A 36 -1.23 4.66 22.42
CA ILE A 36 -2.59 4.09 22.47
C ILE A 36 -3.36 4.46 21.19
N GLN A 37 -3.23 5.71 20.75
CA GLN A 37 -3.87 6.23 19.56
C GLN A 37 -3.43 5.55 18.25
N TYR A 38 -2.26 4.93 18.16
CA TYR A 38 -1.83 4.25 16.92
C TYR A 38 -1.75 2.74 17.06
N ARG A 39 -2.09 2.20 18.22
CA ARG A 39 -1.95 0.78 18.56
C ARG A 39 -2.62 -0.14 17.53
N GLU A 40 -3.82 0.20 17.06
CA GLU A 40 -4.52 -0.59 16.04
C GLU A 40 -3.81 -0.57 14.69
N ASN A 41 -3.31 0.58 14.27
CA ASN A 41 -2.57 0.71 13.01
C ASN A 41 -1.24 -0.04 13.08
N PHE A 42 -0.53 0.05 14.20
CA PHE A 42 0.71 -0.70 14.42
C PHE A 42 0.46 -2.21 14.50
N ALA A 43 -0.67 -2.64 15.07
CA ALA A 43 -1.09 -4.03 15.05
C ALA A 43 -1.29 -4.53 13.61
N LYS A 44 -1.95 -3.74 12.75
CA LYS A 44 -2.12 -4.05 11.33
C LYS A 44 -0.79 -4.12 10.58
N VAL A 45 0.15 -3.21 10.85
CA VAL A 45 1.51 -3.26 10.27
C VAL A 45 2.22 -4.56 10.66
N ARG A 46 2.11 -4.98 11.93
CA ARG A 46 2.65 -6.29 12.35
C ARG A 46 1.96 -7.47 11.68
N GLN A 47 0.64 -7.41 11.49
CA GLN A 47 -0.09 -8.45 10.77
C GLN A 47 0.36 -8.54 9.30
N ILE A 48 0.54 -7.40 8.61
CA ILE A 48 1.08 -7.36 7.25
C ILE A 48 2.42 -8.08 7.18
N LYS A 49 3.32 -7.82 8.14
CA LYS A 49 4.64 -8.47 8.21
C LYS A 49 4.55 -10.00 8.38
N GLN A 50 3.48 -10.50 8.99
CA GLN A 50 3.28 -11.93 9.22
C GLN A 50 2.65 -12.65 8.01
N VAL A 51 2.07 -11.92 7.06
CA VAL A 51 1.50 -12.52 5.85
C VAL A 51 2.62 -13.00 4.94
N THR A 52 2.65 -14.31 4.70
CA THR A 52 3.57 -14.93 3.74
C THR A 52 2.91 -15.09 2.37
N TYR A 53 3.72 -15.35 1.35
CA TYR A 53 3.22 -15.70 0.03
C TYR A 53 2.29 -16.92 0.07
N ASP A 54 2.67 -17.97 0.79
CA ASP A 54 1.91 -19.24 0.78
C ASP A 54 0.61 -19.16 1.59
N ASP A 55 0.58 -18.29 2.60
CA ASP A 55 -0.60 -18.05 3.44
C ASP A 55 -1.57 -17.04 2.83
N TYR A 56 -1.10 -16.19 1.92
CA TYR A 56 -1.95 -15.15 1.32
C TYR A 56 -3.12 -15.76 0.55
N GLY A 57 -4.34 -15.49 1.04
CA GLY A 57 -5.60 -15.99 0.52
C GLY A 57 -6.02 -17.38 1.02
N ARG A 58 -5.29 -17.99 1.96
CA ARG A 58 -5.64 -19.30 2.55
C ARG A 58 -6.54 -19.19 3.78
N ASP A 59 -6.48 -18.08 4.50
CA ASP A 59 -7.10 -17.89 5.82
C ASP A 59 -8.59 -17.49 5.76
N GLY A 60 -9.23 -17.55 4.60
CA GLY A 60 -10.64 -17.20 4.39
C GLY A 60 -10.96 -15.72 4.62
N ARG A 61 -9.98 -14.89 5.01
CA ARG A 61 -10.17 -13.45 5.25
C ARG A 61 -10.63 -12.70 4.02
N LEU A 62 -10.48 -13.30 2.85
CA LEU A 62 -10.83 -12.71 1.58
C LEU A 62 -12.15 -13.28 1.02
N ASP A 63 -12.77 -14.29 1.63
CA ASP A 63 -13.90 -15.05 1.02
C ASP A 63 -15.15 -14.22 0.74
N HIS A 64 -15.36 -13.12 1.47
CA HIS A 64 -16.52 -12.24 1.32
C HIS A 64 -16.44 -11.29 0.11
N ARG A 65 -15.35 -11.30 -0.68
CA ARG A 65 -15.20 -10.38 -1.82
C ARG A 65 -15.33 -11.14 -3.13
N LEU A 66 -16.35 -10.78 -3.89
CA LEU A 66 -16.83 -11.45 -5.10
C LEU A 66 -15.81 -11.56 -6.27
N THR A 67 -14.57 -11.08 -6.10
CA THR A 67 -13.48 -11.03 -7.11
C THR A 67 -12.14 -11.57 -6.58
N VAL A 68 -12.14 -12.34 -5.50
CA VAL A 68 -10.94 -12.63 -4.69
C VAL A 68 -9.96 -13.60 -5.32
N LEU A 69 -10.41 -14.67 -5.97
CA LEU A 69 -9.45 -15.65 -6.49
C LEU A 69 -8.56 -15.07 -7.60
N SER A 70 -9.15 -14.34 -8.55
CA SER A 70 -8.37 -13.67 -9.61
C SER A 70 -7.47 -12.57 -9.04
N THR A 71 -7.93 -11.86 -8.01
CA THR A 71 -7.13 -10.81 -7.34
C THR A 71 -5.96 -11.41 -6.55
N VAL A 72 -6.17 -12.51 -5.82
CA VAL A 72 -5.13 -13.20 -5.05
C VAL A 72 -4.08 -13.81 -5.97
N MET A 73 -4.50 -14.51 -7.02
CA MET A 73 -3.59 -15.08 -8.01
C MET A 73 -2.79 -13.98 -8.71
N HIS A 74 -3.42 -12.86 -9.07
CA HIS A 74 -2.72 -11.72 -9.67
C HIS A 74 -1.68 -11.13 -8.72
N ILE A 75 -2.02 -10.90 -7.45
CA ILE A 75 -1.08 -10.38 -6.45
C ILE A 75 0.10 -11.33 -6.25
N LYS A 76 -0.17 -12.64 -6.16
CA LYS A 76 0.88 -13.67 -6.10
C LYS A 76 1.78 -13.62 -7.34
N GLN A 77 1.19 -13.52 -8.53
CA GLN A 77 1.95 -13.42 -9.77
C GLN A 77 2.86 -12.18 -9.80
N GLU A 78 2.35 -11.01 -9.40
CA GLU A 78 3.14 -9.78 -9.32
C GLU A 78 4.26 -9.88 -8.27
N ALA A 79 3.99 -10.48 -7.11
CA ALA A 79 5.01 -10.75 -6.09
C ALA A 79 6.10 -11.70 -6.61
N ALA A 80 5.74 -12.72 -7.39
CA ALA A 80 6.69 -13.64 -8.01
C ALA A 80 7.57 -12.97 -9.08
N LYS A 81 7.00 -12.05 -9.87
CA LYS A 81 7.76 -11.23 -10.83
C LYS A 81 8.73 -10.30 -10.12
N LEU A 82 8.27 -9.56 -9.11
CA LEU A 82 9.12 -8.69 -8.29
C LEU A 82 10.27 -9.48 -7.66
N ARG A 83 9.98 -10.65 -7.08
CA ARG A 83 11.02 -11.55 -6.54
C ARG A 83 12.06 -11.87 -7.60
N SER A 84 11.63 -12.30 -8.78
CA SER A 84 12.53 -12.72 -9.87
C SER A 84 13.44 -11.57 -10.31
N GLU A 85 12.88 -10.37 -10.49
CA GLU A 85 13.66 -9.18 -10.85
C GLU A 85 14.62 -8.73 -9.76
N ALA A 86 14.20 -8.78 -8.48
CA ALA A 86 15.07 -8.49 -7.35
C ALA A 86 16.25 -9.48 -7.28
N TYR A 87 16.00 -10.77 -7.49
CA TYR A 87 17.07 -11.78 -7.55
C TYR A 87 18.03 -11.54 -8.72
N ARG A 88 17.52 -11.16 -9.89
CA ARG A 88 18.34 -10.79 -11.05
C ARG A 88 19.25 -9.61 -10.72
N CYS A 89 18.69 -8.52 -10.18
CA CYS A 89 19.45 -7.33 -9.79
C CYS A 89 20.54 -7.67 -8.77
N ARG A 90 20.22 -8.50 -7.76
CA ARG A 90 21.20 -8.97 -6.76
C ARG A 90 22.33 -9.80 -7.40
N ARG A 91 22.00 -10.75 -8.27
CA ARG A 91 23.01 -11.60 -8.94
C ARG A 91 23.94 -10.79 -9.84
N GLN A 92 23.40 -9.79 -10.52
CA GLN A 92 24.14 -8.92 -11.42
C GLN A 92 24.87 -7.77 -10.70
N ARG A 93 24.66 -7.61 -9.38
CA ARG A 93 25.25 -6.53 -8.56
C ARG A 93 25.04 -5.14 -9.17
N VAL A 94 23.85 -4.90 -9.70
CA VAL A 94 23.51 -3.62 -10.35
C VAL A 94 23.40 -2.49 -9.31
N ASN A 95 23.55 -1.25 -9.80
CA ASN A 95 23.43 -0.05 -8.97
C ASN A 95 21.98 0.25 -8.56
N GLU A 96 21.80 1.18 -7.62
CA GLU A 96 20.49 1.56 -7.09
C GLU A 96 19.51 2.03 -8.19
N ASP A 97 19.98 2.79 -9.17
CA ASP A 97 19.13 3.29 -10.26
C ASP A 97 18.50 2.15 -11.07
N THR A 98 19.29 1.14 -11.41
CA THR A 98 18.80 -0.08 -12.07
C THR A 98 17.86 -0.88 -11.16
N TRP A 99 18.13 -0.95 -9.85
CA TRP A 99 17.23 -1.58 -8.89
C TRP A 99 15.86 -0.90 -8.88
N ARG A 100 15.84 0.43 -8.78
CA ARG A 100 14.62 1.23 -8.74
C ARG A 100 13.81 1.05 -10.01
N SER A 101 14.43 1.29 -11.16
CA SER A 101 13.77 1.16 -12.47
C SER A 101 13.23 -0.27 -12.72
N SER A 102 13.95 -1.31 -12.28
CA SER A 102 13.54 -2.70 -12.48
C SER A 102 12.46 -3.18 -11.50
N THR A 103 12.34 -2.60 -10.29
CA THR A 103 11.48 -3.15 -9.23
C THR A 103 10.31 -2.27 -8.80
N GLU A 104 10.45 -0.93 -8.86
CA GLU A 104 9.45 -0.01 -8.31
C GLU A 104 8.10 -0.10 -9.02
N ASN A 105 8.09 -0.37 -10.31
CA ASN A 105 6.85 -0.47 -11.08
C ASN A 105 5.95 -1.63 -10.61
N PHE A 106 6.52 -2.75 -10.13
CA PHE A 106 5.73 -3.85 -9.58
C PHE A 106 4.99 -3.45 -8.29
N ILE A 107 5.56 -2.52 -7.53
CA ILE A 107 4.97 -2.04 -6.27
C ILE A 107 3.99 -0.90 -6.56
N THR A 108 4.38 0.03 -7.43
CA THR A 108 3.67 1.31 -7.61
C THR A 108 2.58 1.29 -8.67
N SER A 109 2.61 0.35 -9.63
CA SER A 109 1.59 0.23 -10.68
C SER A 109 0.18 0.13 -10.11
N ARG A 110 0.04 -0.57 -8.97
CA ARG A 110 -1.25 -0.73 -8.29
C ARG A 110 -1.83 0.57 -7.76
N PHE A 111 -1.00 1.56 -7.40
CA PHE A 111 -1.49 2.89 -7.00
C PHE A 111 -2.00 3.71 -8.18
N LYS A 112 -1.56 3.38 -9.41
CA LYS A 112 -2.04 4.00 -10.66
C LYS A 112 -3.29 3.31 -11.22
N ALA A 113 -3.65 2.14 -10.70
CA ALA A 113 -4.80 1.39 -11.17
C ALA A 113 -6.10 2.09 -10.79
N GLU A 114 -7.05 2.12 -11.73
CA GLU A 114 -8.37 2.66 -11.47
C GLU A 114 -9.07 1.78 -10.41
N VAL A 115 -9.46 2.39 -9.29
CA VAL A 115 -10.06 1.67 -8.16
C VAL A 115 -11.59 1.74 -8.15
N VAL A 116 -12.18 2.56 -9.03
CA VAL A 116 -13.62 2.84 -9.11
C VAL A 116 -14.14 2.47 -10.50
N CYS A 117 -15.26 1.76 -10.56
CA CYS A 117 -15.93 1.48 -11.81
C CYS A 117 -16.56 2.74 -12.38
N ARG A 118 -16.26 3.09 -13.64
CA ARG A 118 -16.86 4.26 -14.30
C ARG A 118 -18.38 4.15 -14.47
N LYS A 119 -18.91 2.93 -14.63
CA LYS A 119 -20.34 2.66 -14.78
C LYS A 119 -21.11 2.85 -13.47
N CYS A 120 -20.79 2.06 -12.44
CA CYS A 120 -21.57 2.02 -11.21
C CYS A 120 -20.97 2.82 -10.04
N ARG A 121 -19.79 3.43 -10.24
CA ARG A 121 -19.04 4.21 -9.22
C ARG A 121 -18.67 3.43 -7.95
N LYS A 122 -18.91 2.12 -7.92
CA LYS A 122 -18.46 1.20 -6.85
C LYS A 122 -17.00 0.80 -7.06
N ARG A 123 -16.34 0.38 -5.98
CA ARG A 123 -14.92 0.00 -6.02
C ARG A 123 -14.72 -1.42 -6.52
N PHE A 124 -13.63 -1.65 -7.25
CA PHE A 124 -13.28 -3.00 -7.73
C PHE A 124 -12.72 -3.90 -6.62
N TRP A 125 -12.07 -3.28 -5.63
CA TRP A 125 -11.44 -3.98 -4.53
C TRP A 125 -11.47 -3.15 -3.25
N GLU A 126 -11.24 -3.83 -2.14
CA GLU A 126 -11.07 -3.23 -0.82
C GLU A 126 -9.70 -3.60 -0.27
N ALA A 127 -9.07 -2.70 0.50
CA ALA A 127 -7.78 -3.00 1.11
C ALA A 127 -7.93 -4.10 2.18
N ASP A 128 -7.04 -5.09 2.18
CA ASP A 128 -7.01 -6.17 3.18
C ASP A 128 -6.74 -5.62 4.59
N PHE A 129 -5.88 -4.62 4.66
CA PHE A 129 -5.53 -3.92 5.89
C PHE A 129 -5.97 -2.47 5.79
N GLN A 130 -7.02 -2.11 6.51
CA GLN A 130 -7.54 -0.74 6.52
C GLN A 130 -7.02 0.03 7.73
N ALA A 131 -6.36 1.16 7.50
CA ALA A 131 -5.99 2.07 8.60
C ALA A 131 -7.24 2.58 9.35
N VAL A 132 -7.10 2.91 10.62
CA VAL A 132 -8.12 3.61 11.41
C VAL A 132 -7.69 5.04 11.61
N GLN A 133 -8.66 5.96 11.55
CA GLN A 133 -8.44 7.34 11.92
C GLN A 133 -8.60 7.47 13.43
N THR A 134 -7.56 7.97 14.09
CA THR A 134 -7.46 7.86 15.56
C THR A 134 -7.42 9.19 16.28
N GLU A 135 -7.18 10.29 15.56
CA GLU A 135 -7.06 11.63 16.15
C GLU A 135 -8.35 12.44 16.08
N TRP A 136 -9.21 12.19 15.09
CA TRP A 136 -10.42 12.98 14.88
C TRP A 136 -11.66 12.09 14.89
N ALA A 137 -12.41 12.13 15.99
CA ALA A 137 -13.61 11.31 16.22
C ALA A 137 -14.66 11.45 15.11
N VAL A 138 -14.95 12.68 14.65
CA VAL A 138 -15.92 12.92 13.57
C VAL A 138 -15.44 12.27 12.26
N ALA A 139 -14.15 12.44 11.92
CA ALA A 139 -13.59 11.81 10.72
C ALA A 139 -13.54 10.27 10.84
N ALA A 140 -13.34 9.75 12.05
CA ALA A 140 -13.37 8.31 12.32
C ALA A 140 -14.78 7.72 12.15
N GLU A 141 -15.81 8.42 12.62
CA GLU A 141 -17.21 8.03 12.42
C GLU A 141 -17.61 8.08 10.95
N ASP A 142 -17.36 9.20 10.28
CA ASP A 142 -17.64 9.35 8.84
C ASP A 142 -16.92 8.26 8.02
N LEU A 143 -15.67 7.96 8.35
CA LEU A 143 -14.93 6.88 7.70
C LEU A 143 -15.57 5.50 7.96
N ARG A 144 -16.06 5.25 9.18
CA ARG A 144 -16.75 4.01 9.54
C ARG A 144 -18.06 3.87 8.75
N GLU A 145 -18.89 4.90 8.72
CA GLU A 145 -20.13 4.90 7.95
C GLU A 145 -19.88 4.67 6.46
N ARG A 146 -18.90 5.37 5.87
CA ARG A 146 -18.52 5.20 4.46
C ARG A 146 -18.03 3.80 4.14
N ARG A 147 -17.39 3.12 5.11
CA ARG A 147 -16.98 1.71 4.98
C ARG A 147 -18.16 0.77 5.08
N ALA A 148 -19.05 0.97 6.06
CA ALA A 148 -20.23 0.13 6.25
C ALA A 148 -21.18 0.14 5.03
N LYS A 149 -21.29 1.28 4.34
CA LYS A 149 -22.11 1.44 3.13
C LYS A 149 -21.39 0.96 1.84
N ARG A 150 -20.13 0.52 1.92
CA ARG A 150 -19.33 0.19 0.74
C ARG A 150 -19.77 -1.15 0.16
N LEU A 151 -20.15 -1.14 -1.12
CA LEU A 151 -20.43 -2.35 -1.89
C LEU A 151 -19.39 -2.54 -3.00
N PRO A 152 -18.92 -3.77 -3.25
CA PRO A 152 -18.04 -4.04 -4.37
C PRO A 152 -18.78 -3.84 -5.70
N CYS A 153 -18.03 -3.49 -6.75
CA CYS A 153 -18.55 -3.47 -8.11
C CYS A 153 -18.85 -4.89 -8.58
N THR A 154 -20.03 -5.08 -9.18
CA THR A 154 -20.49 -6.34 -9.77
C THR A 154 -20.64 -6.26 -11.30
N CYS A 155 -20.27 -5.14 -11.92
CA CYS A 155 -20.36 -4.98 -13.37
C CYS A 155 -19.43 -5.96 -14.10
N SER A 156 -19.86 -6.50 -15.24
CA SER A 156 -19.06 -7.34 -16.13
C SER A 156 -17.92 -6.55 -16.80
N ASN A 157 -17.00 -7.23 -17.48
CA ASN A 157 -15.92 -6.54 -18.19
C ASN A 157 -16.43 -5.71 -19.37
N GLU A 158 -17.43 -6.22 -20.10
CA GLU A 158 -18.07 -5.55 -21.23
C GLU A 158 -18.75 -4.25 -20.78
N GLU A 159 -19.43 -4.29 -19.63
CA GLU A 159 -20.05 -3.13 -19.00
C GLU A 159 -19.02 -2.08 -18.52
N ARG A 160 -17.80 -2.51 -18.18
CA ARG A 160 -16.71 -1.59 -17.79
C ARG A 160 -16.10 -0.89 -19.00
N ILE A 161 -15.98 -1.60 -20.13
CA ILE A 161 -15.36 -1.09 -21.37
C ILE A 161 -16.29 -0.13 -22.12
N SER A 162 -17.59 -0.42 -22.16
CA SER A 162 -18.59 0.38 -22.89
C SER A 162 -18.68 1.86 -22.47
N VAL A 163 -18.30 2.19 -21.24
CA VAL A 163 -18.26 3.60 -20.73
C VAL A 163 -16.98 4.33 -21.17
N GLY A 164 -15.95 3.62 -21.63
CA GLY A 164 -14.70 4.23 -22.12
C GLY A 164 -14.80 4.90 -23.49
N ASN A 165 -15.81 4.54 -24.29
CA ASN A 165 -15.99 5.02 -25.66
C ASN A 165 -16.97 6.20 -25.81
N THR A 166 -17.46 6.77 -24.71
CA THR A 166 -18.49 7.83 -24.71
C THR A 166 -18.00 9.11 -24.02
N LEU A 167 -16.80 9.58 -24.37
CA LEU A 167 -16.44 10.98 -24.20
C LEU A 167 -16.48 11.65 -25.58
N PRO A 168 -17.46 12.53 -25.87
CA PRO A 168 -17.37 13.38 -27.05
C PRO A 168 -16.22 14.37 -26.85
N ILE A 169 -15.30 14.41 -27.81
CA ILE A 169 -14.34 15.50 -27.95
C ILE A 169 -15.17 16.74 -28.30
N SER A 170 -15.42 17.60 -27.32
CA SER A 170 -15.96 18.93 -27.56
C SER A 170 -14.87 19.78 -28.23
N GLN A 171 -15.13 20.21 -29.47
CA GLN A 171 -14.41 21.28 -30.16
C GLN A 171 -14.75 22.64 -29.53
#